data_AF-A0A1X1KP04-F1
#
_entry.id   AF-A0A1X1KP04-F1
#
_cell.length_a   1.000
_cell.length_b   1.000
_cell.length_c   1.000
_cell.angle_alpha   90.00
_cell.angle_beta   90.00
_cell.angle_gamma   90.00
#
_symmetry.space_group_name_H-M   'P 1'
#
loop_
_entity.id
_entity.type
_entity.pdbx_description
1 polymer ?
#
loop_
_entity_poly.entity_id
_entity_poly.type
_entity_poly.pdbx_seq_one_letter_code
_entity_poly.pdbx_strand_id
1 'polypeptide(L)'
;MLDKNNYQNNIKQFRVREGLTQEELAKKINISRQMIGLIENNKTIPSVEIALKLSKVLKEPVENLFFERALLFVALMILCY
;
A
#
# COMPACT_ATOMS: atom_id res chain seq x y z
N MET A 1 -12.13 -11.92 -1.43
CA MET A 1 -11.61 -11.40 -0.14
C MET A 1 -10.10 -11.34 -0.30
N LEU A 2 -9.44 -10.20 -0.07
CA LEU A 2 -7.98 -10.12 -0.19
C LEU A 2 -7.33 -11.06 0.81
N ASP A 3 -6.48 -11.97 0.35
CA ASP A 3 -5.72 -12.85 1.22
C ASP A 3 -4.65 -12.04 1.95
N LYS A 4 -4.86 -11.83 3.26
CA LYS A 4 -3.92 -11.11 4.13
C LYS A 4 -2.49 -11.64 4.05
N ASN A 5 -2.31 -12.91 3.68
CA ASN A 5 -0.99 -13.54 3.59
C ASN A 5 -0.16 -13.07 2.38
N ASN A 6 -0.79 -12.58 1.31
CA ASN A 6 -0.09 -12.12 0.10
C ASN A 6 -0.26 -10.62 -0.20
N TYR A 7 -1.10 -9.90 0.54
CA TYR A 7 -1.28 -8.46 0.37
C TYR A 7 0.00 -7.66 0.68
N GLN A 8 0.35 -6.73 -0.20
CA GLN A 8 1.47 -5.80 -0.05
C GLN A 8 1.04 -4.38 -0.42
N ASN A 9 1.81 -3.40 0.06
CA ASN A 9 1.61 -2.00 -0.26
C ASN A 9 2.95 -1.27 -0.43
N ASN A 10 2.95 -0.20 -1.22
CA ASN A 10 4.09 0.70 -1.41
C ASN A 10 3.83 2.10 -0.79
N ILE A 11 2.90 2.24 0.16
CA ILE A 11 2.49 3.54 0.72
C ILE A 11 3.67 4.29 1.30
N LYS A 12 4.55 3.60 2.04
CA LYS A 12 5.75 4.22 2.62
C LYS A 12 6.66 4.84 1.56
N GLN A 13 6.87 4.14 0.44
CA GLN A 13 7.72 4.61 -0.66
C GLN A 13 7.17 5.90 -1.26
N PHE A 14 5.89 5.90 -1.63
CA PHE A 14 5.25 7.06 -2.23
C PHE A 14 5.08 8.22 -1.25
N ARG A 15 4.82 7.93 0.03
CA ARG A 15 4.76 8.96 1.08
C ARG A 15 6.10 9.69 1.22
N VAL A 16 7.21 8.94 1.26
CA VAL A 16 8.56 9.52 1.35
C VAL A 16 8.90 10.30 0.07
N ARG A 17 8.47 9.84 -1.10
CA ARG A 17 8.62 10.57 -2.37
C ARG A 17 7.94 11.94 -2.32
N GLU A 18 6.75 12.03 -1.75
CA GLU A 18 6.03 13.31 -1.56
C GLU A 18 6.59 14.15 -0.39
N GLY A 19 7.65 13.71 0.28
CA GLY A 19 8.27 14.44 1.40
C GLY A 19 7.42 14.45 2.68
N LEU A 20 6.47 13.52 2.83
CA LEU A 20 5.52 13.53 3.92
C LEU A 20 5.95 12.61 5.07
N THR A 21 5.75 13.07 6.31
CA THR A 21 5.72 12.21 7.50
C THR A 21 4.41 11.41 7.56
N GLN A 22 4.38 10.35 8.37
CA GLN A 22 3.13 9.59 8.61
C GLN A 22 2.03 10.48 9.20
N GLU A 23 2.41 11.44 10.06
CA GLU A 23 1.49 12.38 10.69
C GLU A 23 0.86 13.32 9.66
N GLU A 24 1.66 13.86 8.73
CA GLU A 24 1.16 14.75 7.67
C GLU A 24 0.26 14.02 6.68
N LEU A 25 0.61 12.79 6.29
CA LEU A 25 -0.26 11.98 5.44
C LEU A 25 -1.59 11.68 6.15
N ALA A 26 -1.54 11.28 7.43
CA ALA A 26 -2.71 10.99 8.23
C ALA A 26 -3.65 12.21 8.32
N LYS A 27 -3.11 13.41 8.56
CA LYS A 27 -3.86 14.67 8.56
C LYS A 27 -4.51 14.95 7.21
N LYS A 28 -3.79 14.76 6.09
CA LYS A 28 -4.31 15.00 4.74
C LYS A 28 -5.52 14.12 4.39
N ILE A 29 -5.60 12.90 4.93
CA ILE A 29 -6.72 11.99 4.67
C ILE A 29 -7.68 11.81 5.84
N ASN A 30 -7.52 12.62 6.89
CA ASN A 30 -8.32 12.65 8.11
C ASN A 30 -8.42 11.29 8.84
N ILE A 31 -7.28 10.66 9.10
CA ILE A 31 -7.19 9.45 9.93
C ILE A 31 -6.08 9.59 10.99
N SER A 32 -5.96 8.61 11.90
CA SER A 32 -4.87 8.60 12.87
C SER A 32 -3.53 8.21 12.22
N ARG A 33 -2.42 8.78 12.71
CA ARG A 33 -1.05 8.35 12.35
C ARG A 33 -0.83 6.85 12.55
N GLN A 34 -1.42 6.30 13.60
CA GLN A 34 -1.37 4.87 13.91
C GLN A 34 -1.97 4.04 12.77
N MET A 35 -3.08 4.48 12.16
CA MET A 35 -3.68 3.80 11.01
C MET A 35 -2.74 3.80 9.80
N ILE A 36 -2.07 4.91 9.49
CA ILE A 36 -1.02 4.94 8.44
C ILE A 36 0.08 3.91 8.75
N GLY A 37 0.55 3.86 10.00
CA GLY A 37 1.55 2.87 10.41
C GLY A 37 1.08 1.42 10.24
N LEU A 38 -0.18 1.12 10.56
CA LEU A 38 -0.75 -0.22 10.36
C LEU A 38 -0.86 -0.58 8.88
N ILE A 39 -1.28 0.37 8.03
CA ILE A 39 -1.36 0.19 6.58
C ILE A 39 0.03 -0.07 6.00
N GLU A 40 1.02 0.78 6.29
CA GLU A 40 2.38 0.64 5.77
C GLU A 40 3.03 -0.69 6.14
N ASN A 41 2.72 -1.22 7.32
CA ASN A 41 3.25 -2.50 7.81
C ASN A 41 2.37 -3.71 7.44
N ASN A 42 1.41 -3.56 6.51
CA ASN A 42 0.47 -4.61 6.10
C ASN A 42 -0.32 -5.25 7.28
N LYS A 43 -0.46 -4.54 8.40
CA LYS A 43 -1.20 -5.04 9.58
C LYS A 43 -2.70 -4.87 9.42
N THR A 44 -3.12 -3.96 8.54
CA THR A 44 -4.52 -3.76 8.18
C THR A 44 -4.66 -3.47 6.70
N ILE A 45 -5.81 -3.88 6.15
CA ILE A 45 -6.23 -3.52 4.80
C ILE A 45 -7.13 -2.28 4.95
N PRO A 46 -6.83 -1.17 4.28
CA PRO A 46 -7.66 0.03 4.35
C PRO A 46 -9.03 -0.21 3.70
N SER A 47 -10.03 0.58 4.11
CA SER A 47 -11.30 0.64 3.37
C SER A 47 -11.08 1.24 1.98
N VAL A 48 -12.03 1.01 1.07
CA VAL A 48 -12.01 1.61 -0.28
C VAL A 48 -11.90 3.14 -0.20
N GLU A 49 -12.59 3.77 0.73
CA GLU A 49 -12.51 5.21 0.94
C GLU A 49 -11.08 5.67 1.28
N ILE A 50 -10.41 4.98 2.20
CA ILE A 50 -9.03 5.29 2.59
C ILE A 50 -8.08 5.06 1.41
N ALA A 51 -8.25 3.97 0.66
CA ALA A 51 -7.44 3.66 -0.51
C ALA A 51 -7.55 4.76 -1.59
N LEU A 52 -8.76 5.23 -1.87
CA LEU A 52 -9.01 6.33 -2.81
C LEU A 52 -8.41 7.67 -2.33
N LYS A 53 -8.49 7.97 -1.03
CA LYS A 53 -7.85 9.16 -0.46
C LYS A 53 -6.31 9.09 -0.57
N LEU A 54 -5.73 7.93 -0.27
CA LEU A 54 -4.29 7.70 -0.40
C LEU A 54 -3.83 7.88 -1.86
N SER A 55 -4.56 7.29 -2.81
CA SER A 55 -4.31 7.47 -4.25
C SER A 55 -4.23 8.94 -4.66
N LYS A 56 -5.19 9.76 -4.22
CA LYS A 56 -5.21 11.20 -4.51
C LYS A 56 -4.04 11.96 -3.90
N VAL A 57 -3.71 11.70 -2.63
CA VAL A 57 -2.64 12.42 -1.94
C VAL A 57 -1.25 12.02 -2.43
N LEU A 58 -1.05 10.74 -2.73
CA LEU A 58 0.22 10.19 -3.19
C LEU A 58 0.42 10.29 -4.70
N LYS A 59 -0.60 10.75 -5.43
CA LYS A 59 -0.62 10.93 -6.90
C LYS A 59 -0.30 9.64 -7.64
N GLU A 60 -0.87 8.53 -7.17
CA GLU A 60 -0.70 7.21 -7.77
C GLU A 60 -2.05 6.51 -7.87
N PRO A 61 -2.27 5.69 -8.91
CA PRO A 61 -3.44 4.83 -8.98
C PRO A 61 -3.41 3.78 -7.86
N VAL A 62 -4.58 3.30 -7.43
CA VAL A 62 -4.72 2.37 -6.27
C VAL A 62 -3.92 1.08 -6.49
N GLU A 63 -3.83 0.63 -7.74
CA GLU A 63 -3.14 -0.58 -8.19
C GLU A 63 -1.61 -0.48 -8.01
N ASN A 64 -1.05 0.74 -8.06
CA ASN A 64 0.36 0.97 -7.75
C ASN A 64 0.63 0.98 -6.24
N LEU A 65 -0.40 1.33 -5.45
CA LEU A 65 -0.30 1.43 -4.00
C LEU A 65 -0.47 0.08 -3.31
N PHE A 66 -1.34 -0.78 -3.84
CA PHE A 66 -1.75 -2.04 -3.22
C PHE A 66 -1.77 -3.16 -4.24
N PHE A 67 -1.09 -4.26 -3.95
CA PHE A 67 -0.93 -5.37 -4.87
C PHE A 67 -0.79 -6.69 -4.12
N GLU A 68 -1.13 -7.78 -4.78
CA GLU A 68 -0.83 -9.11 -4.28
C GLU A 68 0.61 -9.46 -4.64
N ARG A 69 1.36 -9.95 -3.67
CA ARG A 69 2.65 -10.59 -3.90
C ARG A 69 2.39 -11.82 -4.75
N ALA A 70 2.64 -11.72 -6.04
CA ALA A 70 2.87 -12.88 -6.86
C ALA A 70 4.08 -13.61 -6.26
N LEU A 71 3.84 -14.80 -5.70
CA LEU A 71 4.92 -15.73 -5.38
C LEU A 71 5.77 -15.91 -6.65
N LEU A 72 7.08 -16.10 -6.46
CA LEU A 72 8.15 -16.21 -7.45
C LEU A 72 7.95 -17.31 -8.54
N PHE A 73 6.73 -17.76 -8.81
CA PHE A 73 6.40 -18.89 -9.67
C PHE A 73 6.72 -18.68 -11.15
N VAL A 74 6.84 -17.45 -11.63
CA VAL A 74 7.29 -17.24 -13.02
C VAL A 74 8.81 -17.46 -13.16
N ALA A 75 9.60 -17.21 -12.10
CA ALA A 75 11.05 -17.35 -12.14
C ALA A 75 11.52 -18.81 -12.20
N LEU A 76 10.75 -19.76 -11.64
CA LEU A 76 11.06 -21.19 -11.73
C LEU A 76 10.41 -21.86 -12.95
N MET A 77 9.28 -21.34 -13.45
CA MET A 77 8.63 -21.95 -14.63
C MET A 77 9.33 -21.67 -15.96
N ILE A 78 10.08 -20.56 -16.09
CA ILE A 78 10.85 -20.26 -17.32
C ILE A 78 12.25 -20.90 -17.30
N LEU A 79 12.75 -21.31 -16.12
CA LEU A 79 14.00 -22.07 -16.01
C LEU A 79 13.81 -23.60 -16.14
N CYS A 80 12.56 -24.06 -16.27
CA CYS A 80 12.22 -25.48 -16.46
C CYS A 80 11.39 -25.75 -17.73
N TYR A 81 11.30 -24.81 -18.69
CA TYR A 81 10.73 -25.06 -20.02
C TYR A 81 11.45 -24.26 -21.11
#